data_AF-A0A950ITT4-F1
#
_entry.id   AF-A0A950ITT4-F1
#
_cell.length_a   1.000
_cell.length_b   1.000
_cell.length_c   1.000
_cell.angle_alpha   90.00
_cell.angle_beta   90.00
_cell.angle_gamma   90.00
#
_symmetry.space_group_name_H-M   'P 1'
#
loop_
_entity.id
_entity.type
_entity.pdbx_description
1 polymer ?
#
loop_
_entity_poly.entity_id
_entity_poly.type
_entity_poly.pdbx_seq_one_letter_code
_entity_poly.pdbx_strand_id
1 'polypeptide(L)'
;MLDDIRHALRQFAKAPGFTATAVLTLALGIGATTAIFTLVYAILLRSLPVADPGGLIRVGDNENCCINGGMQDDWSLFSYE
;
A
#
# COMPACT_ATOMS: atom_id res chain seq x y z
N MET A 1 2.93 19.00 -32.79
CA MET A 1 2.53 18.30 -31.55
C MET A 1 2.21 16.83 -31.78
N LEU A 2 1.25 16.46 -32.64
CA LEU A 2 1.02 15.03 -32.99
C LEU A 2 2.21 14.42 -33.76
N ASP A 3 2.88 15.21 -34.60
CA ASP A 3 4.09 14.77 -35.31
C ASP A 3 5.28 14.50 -34.38
N ASP A 4 5.40 15.26 -33.29
CA ASP A 4 6.46 15.10 -32.30
C ASP A 4 6.32 13.78 -31.54
N ILE A 5 5.09 13.42 -31.15
CA ILE A 5 4.77 12.14 -30.51
C ILE A 5 5.07 10.98 -31.47
N ARG A 6 4.70 11.12 -32.74
CA ARG A 6 4.97 10.13 -33.78
C ARG A 6 6.48 9.96 -34.02
N HIS A 7 7.24 11.06 -34.01
CA HIS A 7 8.68 11.04 -34.13
C HIS A 7 9.34 10.36 -32.92
N ALA A 8 8.92 10.69 -31.70
CA ALA A 8 9.40 10.07 -30.47
C ALA A 8 9.16 8.55 -30.45
N LEU A 9 7.94 8.10 -30.80
CA LEU A 9 7.62 6.67 -30.92
C LEU A 9 8.48 5.96 -31.97
N ARG A 10 8.73 6.61 -33.11
CA ARG A 10 9.58 6.05 -34.16
C ARG A 10 11.06 5.99 -33.75
N GLN A 11 11.49 6.92 -32.91
CA GLN A 11 12.83 6.95 -32.34
C GLN A 11 13.02 5.84 -31.30
N PHE A 12 12.00 5.56 -30.48
CA PHE A 12 11.98 4.40 -29.58
C PHE A 12 11.92 3.07 -30.34
N ALA A 13 11.19 3.00 -31.46
CA ALA A 13 11.14 1.81 -32.32
C ALA A 13 12.47 1.55 -33.07
N LYS A 14 13.35 2.56 -33.23
CA LYS A 14 14.67 2.39 -33.86
C LYS A 14 15.72 1.73 -32.96
N ALA A 15 15.54 1.76 -31.63
CA ALA A 15 16.46 1.16 -30.66
C ALA A 15 15.71 0.16 -29.74
N PRO A 16 15.11 -0.90 -30.32
CA PRO A 16 14.15 -1.75 -29.62
C PRO A 16 14.73 -2.44 -28.37
N GLY A 17 16.03 -2.78 -28.39
CA GLY A 17 16.69 -3.41 -27.23
C GLY A 17 16.76 -2.50 -26.01
N PHE A 18 17.19 -1.23 -26.19
CA PHE A 18 17.27 -0.26 -25.10
C PHE A 18 15.88 0.17 -24.61
N THR A 19 14.94 0.38 -25.54
CA THR A 19 13.58 0.73 -25.17
C THR A 19 12.90 -0.40 -24.41
N ALA A 20 13.09 -1.66 -24.82
CA ALA A 20 12.51 -2.81 -24.11
C ALA A 20 13.05 -2.93 -22.68
N THR A 21 14.36 -2.83 -22.46
CA THR A 21 14.94 -2.91 -21.11
C THR A 21 14.52 -1.73 -20.23
N ALA A 22 14.46 -0.51 -20.80
CA ALA A 22 13.96 0.66 -20.11
C ALA A 22 12.50 0.48 -19.68
N VAL A 23 11.62 0.07 -20.60
CA VAL A 23 10.20 -0.17 -20.32
C VAL A 23 10.01 -1.27 -19.28
N LEU A 24 10.75 -2.38 -19.38
CA LEU A 24 10.68 -3.48 -18.41
C LEU A 24 11.11 -3.02 -17.01
N THR A 25 12.20 -2.25 -16.92
CA THR A 25 12.68 -1.71 -15.65
C THR A 25 11.66 -0.75 -15.03
N LEU A 26 11.07 0.11 -15.85
CA LEU A 26 10.08 1.09 -15.43
C LEU A 26 8.78 0.39 -14.98
N ALA A 27 8.34 -0.61 -15.74
CA ALA A 27 7.19 -1.44 -15.40
C ALA A 27 7.42 -2.23 -14.10
N LEU A 28 8.60 -2.82 -13.90
CA LEU A 28 8.95 -3.53 -12.68
C LEU A 28 9.02 -2.60 -11.48
N GLY A 29 9.63 -1.42 -11.60
CA GLY A 29 9.71 -0.45 -10.52
C GLY A 29 8.32 0.01 -10.06
N ILE A 30 7.49 0.47 -11.00
CA ILE A 30 6.12 0.93 -10.69
C ILE A 30 5.26 -0.23 -10.18
N GLY A 31 5.35 -1.39 -10.84
CA GLY A 31 4.58 -2.58 -10.52
C GLY A 31 4.92 -3.13 -9.13
N ALA A 32 6.21 -3.19 -8.78
CA ALA A 32 6.66 -3.65 -7.47
C ALA A 32 6.15 -2.74 -6.35
N THR A 33 6.29 -1.42 -6.48
CA THR A 33 5.79 -0.48 -5.47
C THR A 33 4.27 -0.59 -5.30
N THR A 34 3.53 -0.69 -6.41
CA THR A 34 2.07 -0.83 -6.39
C THR A 34 1.63 -2.17 -5.80
N ALA A 35 2.32 -3.27 -6.15
CA ALA A 35 2.02 -4.61 -5.65
C ALA A 35 2.28 -4.73 -4.15
N ILE A 36 3.37 -4.17 -3.64
CA ILE A 36 3.66 -4.13 -2.20
C ILE A 36 2.56 -3.37 -1.47
N PHE A 37 2.20 -2.16 -1.94
CA PHE A 37 1.14 -1.38 -1.28
C PHE A 37 -0.21 -2.11 -1.33
N THR A 38 -0.56 -2.71 -2.46
CA THR A 38 -1.81 -3.47 -2.62
C THR A 38 -1.82 -4.70 -1.70
N LEU A 39 -0.70 -5.42 -1.60
CA LEU A 39 -0.56 -6.58 -0.72
C LEU A 39 -0.63 -6.16 0.75
N VAL A 40 0.10 -5.12 1.14
CA VAL A 40 0.12 -4.58 2.51
C VAL A 40 -1.27 -4.07 2.89
N TYR A 41 -1.93 -3.33 2.02
CA TYR A 41 -3.32 -2.91 2.19
C TYR A 41 -4.24 -4.14 2.31
N ALA A 42 -4.08 -5.14 1.45
CA ALA A 42 -4.88 -6.36 1.50
C ALA A 42 -4.65 -7.14 2.79
N ILE A 43 -3.43 -7.31 3.29
CA ILE A 43 -3.20 -8.04 4.55
C ILE A 43 -3.65 -7.22 5.76
N LEU A 44 -3.39 -5.90 5.79
CA LEU A 44 -3.79 -5.05 6.92
C LEU A 44 -5.31 -4.86 6.98
N LEU A 45 -5.98 -4.67 5.84
CA LEU A 45 -7.44 -4.50 5.80
C LEU A 45 -8.22 -5.80 5.68
N ARG A 46 -7.67 -6.88 5.10
CA ARG A 46 -8.33 -8.20 5.12
C ARG A 46 -8.12 -8.93 6.44
N SER A 47 -7.10 -8.58 7.22
CA SER A 47 -6.97 -9.06 8.60
C SER A 47 -7.85 -8.29 9.59
N LEU A 48 -8.45 -7.17 9.17
CA LEU A 48 -9.54 -6.48 9.87
C LEU A 48 -10.81 -6.57 9.01
N PRO A 49 -11.55 -7.70 9.02
CA PRO A 49 -12.93 -7.72 8.57
C PRO A 49 -13.77 -6.84 9.50
N VAL A 50 -13.60 -5.52 9.44
CA VAL A 50 -14.52 -4.56 10.05
C VAL A 50 -15.73 -4.46 9.14
N ALA A 51 -16.68 -5.36 9.40
CA ALA A 51 -18.01 -5.36 8.81
C ALA A 51 -18.84 -4.13 9.22
N ASP A 52 -18.44 -3.40 10.26
CA ASP A 52 -19.11 -2.17 10.71
C ASP A 52 -18.11 -1.20 11.39
N PRO A 53 -17.66 -0.12 10.71
CA PRO A 53 -16.76 0.88 11.28
C PRO A 53 -17.41 1.73 12.40
N GLY A 54 -18.74 1.64 12.60
CA GLY A 54 -19.45 2.33 13.68
C GLY A 54 -19.50 1.55 15.02
N GLY A 55 -19.10 0.27 15.04
CA GLY A 55 -19.22 -0.63 16.19
C GLY A 55 -17.92 -0.95 16.93
N LEU A 56 -16.84 -0.19 16.67
CA LEU A 56 -15.54 -0.42 17.29
C LEU A 56 -15.56 -0.05 18.77
N ILE A 57 -15.88 -1.01 19.64
CA ILE A 57 -15.76 -0.87 21.09
C ILE A 57 -14.39 -1.39 21.54
N ARG A 58 -13.59 -0.51 22.15
CA ARG A 58 -12.31 -0.86 22.76
C ARG A 58 -12.60 -1.47 24.14
N VAL A 59 -12.38 -2.77 24.29
CA VAL A 59 -12.53 -3.47 25.58
C VAL A 59 -11.20 -3.39 26.32
N GLY A 60 -11.20 -2.74 27.48
CA GLY A 60 -10.05 -2.66 28.40
C GLY A 60 -10.57 -2.71 29.84
N ASP A 61 -9.80 -3.35 30.73
CA ASP A 61 -10.19 -3.68 32.10
C ASP A 61 -10.08 -2.50 33.09
N ASN A 62 -9.89 -1.28 32.57
CA ASN A 62 -9.65 -0.08 33.37
C ASN A 62 -10.73 0.96 33.11
N GLU A 63 -11.16 1.67 34.17
CA GLU A 63 -12.26 2.66 34.17
C GLU A 63 -12.02 3.89 33.25
N ASN A 64 -10.86 3.95 32.57
CA ASN A 64 -10.41 5.07 31.73
C ASN A 64 -10.34 4.72 30.22
N CYS A 65 -11.13 3.76 29.76
CA CYS A 65 -11.22 3.49 28.31
C CYS A 65 -11.86 4.68 27.59
N CYS A 66 -11.22 5.15 26.50
CA CYS A 66 -11.68 6.20 25.57
C CYS A 66 -11.22 7.66 25.82
N ILE A 67 -10.11 7.90 26.52
CA ILE A 67 -9.41 9.20 26.38
C ILE A 67 -8.63 9.20 25.06
N ASN A 68 -9.02 10.09 24.14
CA ASN A 68 -8.33 10.34 22.87
C ASN A 68 -6.93 10.95 23.11
N GLY A 69 -5.99 10.13 23.57
CA GLY A 69 -4.64 10.58 23.90
C GLY A 69 -3.62 9.45 23.92
N GLY A 70 -3.13 9.06 22.74
CA GLY A 70 -1.86 8.36 22.55
C GLY A 70 -1.76 6.90 23.04
N MET A 71 -0.89 6.12 22.39
CA MET A 71 -0.41 4.86 22.97
C MET A 71 0.34 5.19 24.25
N GLN A 72 -0.24 4.81 25.38
CA GLN A 72 0.44 4.86 26.67
C GLN A 72 0.58 3.44 27.17
N ASP A 73 1.72 2.84 26.81
CA ASP A 73 2.47 1.76 27.48
C ASP A 73 1.70 0.64 28.20
N ASP A 74 0.51 0.27 27.73
CA ASP A 74 -0.27 -0.81 28.34
C ASP A 74 -0.24 -2.07 27.48
N TRP A 75 0.67 -2.97 27.84
CA TRP A 75 0.85 -4.30 27.23
C TRP A 75 -0.07 -5.36 27.83
N SER A 76 -1.02 -4.97 28.69
CA SER A 76 -1.94 -5.87 29.40
C SER A 76 -2.90 -6.63 28.48
N LEU A 77 -3.07 -6.19 27.23
CA LEU A 77 -3.94 -6.82 26.23
C LEU A 77 -3.34 -8.07 25.57
N PHE A 78 -2.06 -8.37 25.80
CA PHE A 78 -1.43 -9.58 25.28
C PHE A 78 -1.18 -10.56 26.44
N SER A 79 -2.20 -11.33 26.81
CA SER A 79 -2.03 -12.50 27.67
C SER A 79 -1.26 -13.56 26.88
N TYR A 80 0.05 -13.62 27.06
CA TYR A 80 0.84 -14.79 26.68
C TYR A 80 0.72 -15.78 27.83
N GLU A 81 -0.05 -16.84 27.61
CA GLU A 81 0.10 -18.09 28.38
C GLU A 81 1.40 -18.79 27.98
#